data_AF-A0A0F8VR48-F1
#
_entry.id   AF-A0A0F8VR48-F1
#
_cell.length_a   1.000
_cell.length_b   1.000
_cell.length_c   1.000
_cell.angle_alpha   90.00
_cell.angle_beta   90.00
_cell.angle_gamma   90.00
#
_symmetry.space_group_name_H-M   'P 1'
#
loop_
_entity.id
_entity.type
_entity.pdbx_description
1 polymer ?
#
loop_
_entity_poly.entity_id
_entity_poly.type
_entity_poly.pdbx_seq_one_letter_code
_entity_poly.pdbx_strand_id
1 'polypeptide(L)'
;ATDNIIGTKILTEVYLRTQEPHGRSLSRAMPWLRTLQKEVEKVLVDAKLSKSEREMVTHYIETRSAKDLRGSHLKGLGPLKNRSMTREELASADLLLELDIETMRLYEYIRLRNQLFWAEARNLKTNVENLDPTIKRAIEKEIIDKKDMTPNEMAGVQIFDHIRTQDLNDLSLYVVSRLVEAERGGALSQVDFAAKNKMTTAQIKAANEVVRIQDEIAAIPDVPIDDAQLVRGYMAHYAQHQTASPEGSVLNQGGISRDMSFVNAMIRSGETNVYEMDPVAITAKYIKNAFNAVEFNDAWNSAKKYVDTELGGQFGREGSVASWVAKSYLTDIR
;
A
#
# COMPACT_ATOMS: atom_id res chain seq x y z
N ALA A 1 5.65 43.52 16.81
CA ALA A 1 5.20 42.67 17.94
C ALA A 1 4.64 41.35 17.42
N THR A 2 3.73 41.40 16.44
CA THR A 2 3.16 40.23 15.74
C THR A 2 4.23 39.31 15.15
N ASP A 3 5.25 39.84 14.47
CA ASP A 3 6.36 39.04 13.91
C ASP A 3 7.13 38.22 14.95
N ASN A 4 7.41 38.79 16.14
CA ASN A 4 8.09 38.08 17.21
C ASN A 4 7.22 36.96 17.80
N ILE A 5 5.90 37.17 17.85
CA ILE A 5 4.93 36.16 18.32
C ILE A 5 4.82 35.03 17.29
N ILE A 6 4.68 35.37 16.00
CA ILE A 6 4.63 34.41 14.89
C ILE A 6 5.92 33.60 14.84
N GLY A 7 7.09 34.25 14.88
CA GLY A 7 8.39 33.58 14.90
C GLY A 7 8.56 32.63 16.09
N THR A 8 8.14 33.06 17.29
CA THR A 8 8.14 32.20 18.49
C THR A 8 7.20 31.00 18.31
N LYS A 9 6.04 31.18 17.70
CA LYS A 9 5.07 30.11 17.45
C LYS A 9 5.55 29.11 16.40
N ILE A 10 6.16 29.57 15.30
CA ILE A 10 6.80 28.66 14.34
C ILE A 10 7.92 27.87 15.03
N LEU A 11 8.77 28.55 15.82
CA LEU A 11 9.86 27.88 16.52
C LEU A 11 9.36 26.80 17.48
N THR A 12 8.35 27.11 18.29
CA THR A 12 7.89 26.21 19.37
C THR A 12 6.91 25.14 18.90
N GLU A 13 5.91 25.51 18.09
CA GLU A 13 4.82 24.61 17.69
C GLU A 13 5.15 23.80 16.44
N VAL A 14 6.13 24.25 15.64
CA VAL A 14 6.55 23.57 14.42
C VAL A 14 7.96 23.01 14.60
N TYR A 15 8.99 23.86 14.67
CA TYR A 15 10.39 23.41 14.64
C TYR A 15 10.78 22.53 15.82
N LEU A 16 10.72 23.04 17.06
CA LEU A 16 11.11 22.28 18.25
C LEU A 16 10.25 21.03 18.44
N ARG A 17 8.95 21.13 18.11
CA ARG A 17 8.01 20.00 18.18
C ARG A 17 8.40 18.86 17.26
N THR A 18 9.00 19.12 16.10
CA THR A 18 9.36 18.07 15.12
C THR A 18 10.82 17.62 15.20
N GLN A 19 11.75 18.47 15.65
CA GLN A 19 13.19 18.16 15.65
C GLN A 19 13.57 16.94 16.50
N GLU A 20 13.14 16.90 17.77
CA GLU A 20 13.49 15.79 18.66
C GLU A 20 12.85 14.46 18.18
N PRO A 21 11.53 14.40 17.90
CA PRO A 21 10.88 13.25 17.25
C PRO A 21 11.60 12.75 15.99
N HIS A 22 12.00 13.68 15.10
CA HIS A 22 12.72 13.34 13.88
C HIS A 22 14.10 12.73 14.20
N GLY A 23 14.83 13.31 15.16
CA GLY A 23 16.11 12.80 15.62
C GLY A 23 16.00 11.38 16.22
N ARG A 24 14.96 11.10 17.00
CA ARG A 24 14.69 9.75 17.54
C ARG A 24 14.36 8.75 16.43
N SER A 25 13.49 9.12 15.48
CA SER A 25 13.19 8.30 14.31
C SER A 25 14.46 7.95 13.53
N LEU A 26 15.28 8.95 13.19
CA LEU A 26 16.53 8.77 12.46
C LEU A 26 17.52 7.91 13.22
N SER A 27 17.65 8.12 14.54
CA SER A 27 18.54 7.32 15.38
C SER A 27 18.17 5.84 15.38
N ARG A 28 16.87 5.52 15.35
CA ARG A 28 16.38 4.14 15.26
C ARG A 28 16.52 3.55 13.85
N ALA A 29 16.33 4.35 12.81
CA ALA A 29 16.47 3.94 11.42
C ALA A 29 17.92 3.71 10.99
N MET A 30 18.86 4.50 11.50
CA MET A 30 20.25 4.54 11.02
C MET A 30 20.98 3.18 11.06
N PRO A 31 20.88 2.35 12.12
CA PRO A 31 21.49 1.02 12.12
C PRO A 31 20.96 0.13 10.97
N TRP A 32 19.65 0.17 10.72
CA TRP A 32 19.02 -0.61 9.64
C TRP A 32 19.41 -0.10 8.25
N LEU A 33 19.49 1.22 8.06
CA LEU A 33 19.96 1.81 6.80
C LEU A 33 21.42 1.43 6.51
N ARG A 34 22.28 1.39 7.53
CA ARG A 34 23.67 0.91 7.39
C ARG A 34 23.73 -0.57 7.04
N THR A 35 22.88 -1.39 7.67
CA THR A 35 22.76 -2.82 7.33
C THR A 35 22.29 -3.00 5.88
N LEU A 36 21.26 -2.26 5.45
CA LEU A 36 20.78 -2.28 4.07
C LEU A 36 21.89 -1.90 3.07
N GLN A 37 22.63 -0.83 3.35
CA GLN A 37 23.75 -0.41 2.52
C GLN A 37 24.84 -1.51 2.43
N LYS A 38 25.21 -2.09 3.58
CA LYS A 38 26.32 -3.06 3.67
C LYS A 38 25.98 -4.43 3.08
N GLU A 39 24.77 -4.93 3.34
CA GLU A 39 24.39 -6.30 3.03
C GLU A 39 23.58 -6.43 1.72
N VAL A 40 22.94 -5.35 1.26
CA VAL A 40 22.15 -5.34 0.02
C VAL A 40 22.77 -4.45 -1.04
N GLU A 41 22.87 -3.13 -0.80
CA GLU A 41 23.33 -2.17 -1.82
C GLU A 41 24.73 -2.53 -2.32
N LYS A 42 25.68 -2.77 -1.40
CA LYS A 42 27.04 -3.18 -1.74
C LYS A 42 27.06 -4.46 -2.59
N VAL A 43 26.24 -5.47 -2.26
CA VAL A 43 26.16 -6.72 -3.03
C VAL A 43 25.70 -6.46 -4.46
N LEU A 44 24.67 -5.63 -4.64
CA LEU A 44 24.13 -5.29 -5.96
C LEU A 44 25.12 -4.45 -6.78
N VAL A 45 25.82 -3.51 -6.14
CA VAL A 45 26.83 -2.63 -6.76
C VAL A 45 28.09 -3.40 -7.14
N ASP A 46 28.64 -4.23 -6.25
CA ASP A 46 29.84 -5.04 -6.51
C ASP A 46 29.59 -6.06 -7.64
N ALA A 47 28.35 -6.58 -7.73
CA ALA A 47 27.90 -7.43 -8.83
C ALA A 47 27.57 -6.66 -10.13
N LYS A 48 27.65 -5.32 -10.12
CA LYS A 48 27.40 -4.43 -11.28
C LYS A 48 26.02 -4.61 -11.91
N LEU A 49 25.01 -4.91 -11.11
CA LEU A 49 23.65 -5.14 -11.60
C LEU A 49 23.03 -3.83 -12.09
N SER A 50 22.49 -3.87 -13.31
CA SER A 50 21.69 -2.81 -13.91
C SER A 50 20.39 -2.58 -13.14
N LYS A 51 19.70 -1.47 -13.43
CA LYS A 51 18.41 -1.16 -12.80
C LYS A 51 17.40 -2.30 -12.98
N SER A 52 17.21 -2.79 -14.21
CA SER A 52 16.29 -3.90 -14.50
C SER A 52 16.64 -5.18 -13.74
N GLU A 53 17.93 -5.49 -13.56
CA GLU A 53 18.36 -6.66 -12.80
C GLU A 53 18.12 -6.50 -11.30
N ARG A 54 18.12 -5.27 -10.77
CA ARG A 54 17.72 -4.97 -9.39
C ARG A 54 16.21 -5.07 -9.21
N GLU A 55 15.43 -4.58 -10.16
CA GLU A 55 13.96 -4.72 -10.15
C GLU A 55 13.54 -6.20 -10.13
N MET A 56 14.32 -7.09 -10.77
CA MET A 56 14.13 -8.55 -10.69
C MET A 56 14.22 -9.10 -9.27
N VAL A 57 15.03 -8.49 -8.39
CA VAL A 57 15.12 -8.87 -6.97
C VAL A 57 13.79 -8.60 -6.28
N THR A 58 13.16 -7.46 -6.54
CA THR A 58 11.83 -7.10 -6.01
C THR A 58 10.77 -8.06 -6.52
N HIS A 59 10.74 -8.34 -7.83
CA HIS A 59 9.81 -9.33 -8.39
C HIS A 59 9.96 -10.72 -7.77
N TYR A 60 11.20 -11.16 -7.51
CA TYR A 60 11.46 -12.41 -6.83
C TYR A 60 10.95 -12.42 -5.39
N ILE A 61 11.14 -11.33 -4.64
CA ILE A 61 10.62 -11.18 -3.27
C ILE A 61 9.08 -11.28 -3.26
N GLU A 62 8.43 -10.64 -4.23
CA GLU A 62 6.97 -10.60 -4.36
C GLU A 62 6.35 -11.89 -4.88
N THR A 63 7.14 -12.70 -5.61
CA THR A 63 6.69 -13.95 -6.21
C THR A 63 6.15 -14.91 -5.15
N ARG A 64 4.93 -15.39 -5.38
CA ARG A 64 4.25 -16.40 -4.58
C ARG A 64 3.48 -17.33 -5.50
N SER A 65 3.70 -18.63 -5.37
CA SER A 65 2.91 -19.61 -6.11
C SER A 65 1.53 -19.79 -5.47
N ALA A 66 0.58 -20.30 -6.24
CA ALA A 66 -0.72 -20.69 -5.70
C ALA A 66 -0.61 -21.72 -4.56
N LYS A 67 0.35 -22.64 -4.67
CA LYS A 67 0.67 -23.61 -3.61
C LYS A 67 1.12 -22.92 -2.32
N ASP A 68 1.95 -21.89 -2.42
CA ASP A 68 2.38 -21.12 -1.26
C ASP A 68 1.19 -20.40 -0.64
N LEU A 69 0.36 -19.73 -1.44
CA LEU A 69 -0.82 -19.00 -0.96
C LEU A 69 -1.85 -19.92 -0.28
N ARG A 70 -2.12 -21.11 -0.83
CA ARG A 70 -3.00 -22.12 -0.22
C ARG A 70 -2.39 -22.80 1.01
N GLY A 71 -1.10 -22.60 1.27
CA GLY A 71 -0.35 -23.30 2.29
C GLY A 71 -0.70 -22.89 3.74
N SER A 72 -0.14 -23.64 4.68
CA SER A 72 -0.31 -23.36 6.11
C SER A 72 0.74 -22.39 6.62
N HIS A 73 0.33 -21.35 7.36
CA HIS A 73 1.23 -20.44 8.07
C HIS A 73 2.11 -21.14 9.09
N LEU A 74 1.63 -22.25 9.68
CA LEU A 74 2.44 -23.11 10.55
C LEU A 74 3.64 -23.76 9.83
N LYS A 75 3.63 -23.77 8.50
CA LYS A 75 4.72 -24.24 7.65
C LYS A 75 5.48 -23.09 6.97
N GLY A 76 5.27 -21.84 7.39
CA GLY A 76 5.81 -20.64 6.74
C GLY A 76 5.21 -20.35 5.37
N LEU A 77 4.06 -20.94 5.06
CA LEU A 77 3.31 -20.72 3.82
C LEU A 77 2.03 -19.93 4.10
N GLY A 78 1.26 -19.62 3.08
CA GLY A 78 0.03 -18.86 3.21
C GLY A 78 0.19 -17.43 2.70
N PRO A 79 -0.91 -16.70 2.59
CA PRO A 79 -0.89 -15.34 2.08
C PRO A 79 -0.17 -14.40 3.04
N LEU A 80 -0.19 -14.71 4.36
CA LEU A 80 0.40 -13.94 5.45
C LEU A 80 1.23 -14.84 6.39
N LYS A 81 2.21 -14.26 7.08
CA LYS A 81 3.16 -14.92 8.01
C LYS A 81 2.48 -15.69 9.15
N ASN A 82 1.33 -15.21 9.63
CA ASN A 82 0.61 -15.79 10.78
C ASN A 82 -0.84 -16.15 10.47
N ARG A 83 -1.23 -16.21 9.19
CA ARG A 83 -2.61 -16.48 8.79
C ARG A 83 -2.63 -17.30 7.51
N SER A 84 -3.27 -18.46 7.59
CA SER A 84 -3.70 -19.21 6.40
C SER A 84 -4.95 -18.57 5.81
N MET A 85 -5.18 -18.79 4.52
CA MET A 85 -6.44 -18.40 3.90
C MET A 85 -7.62 -18.99 4.67
N THR A 86 -8.68 -18.20 4.84
CA THR A 86 -9.93 -18.70 5.42
C THR A 86 -10.63 -19.62 4.43
N ARG A 87 -11.61 -20.40 4.91
CA ARG A 87 -12.38 -21.30 4.02
C ARG A 87 -13.17 -20.48 3.00
N GLU A 88 -13.68 -19.34 3.42
CA GLU A 88 -14.47 -18.41 2.63
C GLU A 88 -13.61 -17.74 1.55
N GLU A 89 -12.36 -17.38 1.86
CA GLU A 89 -11.41 -16.85 0.87
C GLU A 89 -11.07 -17.90 -0.19
N LEU A 90 -10.81 -19.15 0.22
CA LEU A 90 -10.54 -20.25 -0.70
C LEU A 90 -11.74 -20.55 -1.61
N ALA A 91 -12.94 -20.69 -1.03
CA ALA A 91 -14.15 -20.94 -1.79
C ALA A 91 -14.47 -19.83 -2.79
N SER A 92 -14.25 -18.56 -2.40
CA SER A 92 -14.45 -17.41 -3.29
C SER A 92 -13.45 -17.42 -4.45
N ALA A 93 -12.17 -17.72 -4.17
CA ALA A 93 -11.14 -17.82 -5.21
C ALA A 93 -11.39 -18.98 -6.17
N ASP A 94 -11.76 -20.16 -5.65
CA ASP A 94 -12.06 -21.35 -6.47
C ASP A 94 -13.27 -21.07 -7.39
N LEU A 95 -14.32 -20.42 -6.88
CA LEU A 95 -15.48 -20.03 -7.71
C LEU A 95 -15.10 -19.03 -8.82
N LEU A 96 -14.25 -18.05 -8.52
CA LEU A 96 -13.74 -17.12 -9.54
C LEU A 96 -12.87 -17.81 -10.58
N LEU A 97 -12.15 -18.88 -10.22
CA LEU A 97 -11.39 -19.70 -11.15
C LEU A 97 -12.31 -20.52 -12.06
N GLU A 98 -13.34 -21.15 -11.50
CA GLU A 98 -14.34 -21.92 -12.25
C GLU A 98 -15.09 -21.07 -13.28
N LEU A 99 -15.36 -19.80 -12.97
CA LEU A 99 -16.02 -18.86 -13.88
C LEU A 99 -15.16 -18.45 -15.08
N ASP A 100 -13.85 -18.75 -15.06
CA ASP A 100 -12.87 -18.39 -16.07
C ASP A 100 -12.83 -16.88 -16.43
N ILE A 101 -12.89 -16.01 -15.41
CA ILE A 101 -12.87 -14.55 -15.54
C ILE A 101 -11.56 -13.86 -15.10
N GLU A 102 -11.15 -12.84 -15.85
CA GLU A 102 -9.99 -12.01 -15.50
C GLU A 102 -10.33 -11.01 -14.38
N THR A 103 -9.62 -11.07 -13.24
CA THR A 103 -9.85 -10.20 -12.07
C THR A 103 -9.73 -8.72 -12.42
N MET A 104 -8.79 -8.36 -13.30
CA MET A 104 -8.61 -6.98 -13.79
C MET A 104 -9.87 -6.41 -14.42
N ARG A 105 -10.58 -7.19 -15.24
CA ARG A 105 -11.83 -6.76 -15.88
C ARG A 105 -12.92 -6.44 -14.84
N LEU A 106 -13.00 -7.23 -13.77
CA LEU A 106 -13.92 -6.99 -12.64
C LEU A 106 -13.57 -5.69 -11.90
N TYR A 107 -12.29 -5.49 -11.58
CA TYR A 107 -11.82 -4.27 -10.94
C TYR A 107 -12.15 -3.02 -11.76
N GLU A 108 -11.88 -3.04 -13.06
CA GLU A 108 -12.17 -1.92 -13.93
C GLU A 108 -13.67 -1.63 -14.04
N TYR A 109 -14.49 -2.68 -14.19
CA TYR A 109 -15.95 -2.55 -14.21
C TYR A 109 -16.45 -1.88 -12.94
N ILE A 110 -16.06 -2.38 -11.77
CA ILE A 110 -16.55 -1.90 -10.48
C ILE A 110 -16.10 -0.45 -10.23
N ARG A 111 -14.85 -0.11 -10.57
CA ARG A 111 -14.36 1.28 -10.43
C ARG A 111 -15.15 2.24 -11.31
N LEU A 112 -15.36 1.89 -12.58
CA LEU A 112 -16.13 2.72 -13.51
C LEU A 112 -17.59 2.86 -13.04
N ARG A 113 -18.23 1.76 -12.64
CA ARG A 113 -19.60 1.76 -12.08
C ARG A 113 -19.70 2.71 -10.90
N ASN A 114 -18.80 2.59 -9.91
CA ASN A 114 -18.82 3.44 -8.72
C ASN A 114 -18.57 4.91 -9.09
N GLN A 115 -17.65 5.21 -10.01
CA GLN A 115 -17.39 6.56 -10.48
C GLN A 115 -18.64 7.19 -11.12
N LEU A 116 -19.34 6.45 -11.98
CA LEU A 116 -20.55 6.93 -12.65
C LEU A 116 -21.71 7.10 -11.67
N PHE A 117 -21.88 6.19 -10.70
CA PHE A 117 -22.85 6.38 -9.62
C PHE A 117 -22.59 7.66 -8.81
N TRP A 118 -21.34 7.92 -8.43
CA TRP A 118 -20.97 9.14 -7.72
C TRP A 118 -21.13 10.41 -8.56
N ALA A 119 -20.84 10.34 -9.87
CA ALA A 119 -21.07 11.45 -10.78
C ALA A 119 -22.56 11.79 -10.87
N GLU A 120 -23.41 10.77 -11.06
CA GLU A 120 -24.84 10.95 -11.22
C GLU A 120 -25.53 11.39 -9.92
N ALA A 121 -25.14 10.81 -8.78
CA ALA A 121 -25.61 11.26 -7.48
C ALA A 121 -25.30 12.75 -7.23
N ARG A 122 -24.10 13.22 -7.63
CA ARG A 122 -23.73 14.64 -7.54
C ARG A 122 -24.58 15.52 -8.46
N ASN A 123 -24.82 15.09 -9.70
CA ASN A 123 -25.66 15.82 -10.65
C ASN A 123 -27.09 16.00 -10.11
N LEU A 124 -27.64 14.95 -9.49
CA LEU A 124 -28.98 14.93 -8.92
C LEU A 124 -29.03 15.48 -7.48
N LYS A 125 -27.91 15.96 -6.94
CA LYS A 125 -27.78 16.47 -5.56
C LYS A 125 -28.29 15.48 -4.50
N THR A 126 -28.01 14.20 -4.70
CA THR A 126 -28.33 13.09 -3.78
C THR A 126 -27.03 12.34 -3.40
N ASN A 127 -27.16 11.23 -2.69
CA ASN A 127 -26.07 10.29 -2.43
C ASN A 127 -26.24 8.99 -3.24
N VAL A 128 -25.18 8.19 -3.34
CA VAL A 128 -25.20 6.94 -4.12
C VAL A 128 -26.22 5.93 -3.58
N GLU A 129 -26.43 5.91 -2.26
CA GLU A 129 -27.40 5.01 -1.61
C GLU A 129 -28.82 5.30 -2.10
N ASN A 130 -29.21 6.57 -2.15
CA ASN A 130 -30.54 7.08 -2.54
C ASN A 130 -30.72 7.26 -4.05
N LEU A 131 -29.70 6.98 -4.86
CA LEU A 131 -29.82 7.05 -6.31
C LEU A 131 -30.84 6.02 -6.81
N ASP A 132 -31.77 6.45 -7.68
CA ASP A 132 -32.86 5.63 -8.20
C ASP A 132 -32.33 4.30 -8.77
N PRO A 133 -32.88 3.14 -8.35
CA PRO A 133 -32.46 1.83 -8.87
C PRO A 133 -32.53 1.71 -10.40
N THR A 134 -33.46 2.41 -11.04
CA THR A 134 -33.60 2.46 -12.51
C THR A 134 -32.41 3.15 -13.15
N ILE A 135 -31.91 4.23 -12.54
CA ILE A 135 -30.71 4.94 -12.99
C ILE A 135 -29.48 4.06 -12.80
N LYS A 136 -29.35 3.40 -11.63
CA LYS A 136 -28.25 2.45 -11.37
C LYS A 136 -28.19 1.36 -12.44
N ARG A 137 -29.33 0.74 -12.74
CA ARG A 137 -29.45 -0.30 -13.78
C ARG A 137 -29.12 0.22 -15.18
N ALA A 138 -29.53 1.46 -15.50
CA ALA A 138 -29.23 2.06 -16.79
C ALA A 138 -27.71 2.27 -16.98
N ILE A 139 -27.04 2.80 -15.95
CA ILE A 139 -25.58 2.95 -15.92
C ILE A 139 -24.89 1.59 -16.02
N GLU A 140 -25.30 0.60 -15.22
CA GLU A 140 -24.72 -0.74 -15.26
C GLU A 140 -24.87 -1.37 -16.64
N LYS A 141 -26.05 -1.26 -17.27
CA LYS A 141 -26.30 -1.74 -18.61
C LYS A 141 -25.40 -1.07 -19.65
N GLU A 142 -25.25 0.25 -19.59
CA GLU A 142 -24.35 0.98 -20.50
C GLU A 142 -22.91 0.47 -20.38
N ILE A 143 -22.42 0.23 -19.16
CA ILE A 143 -21.07 -0.29 -18.95
C ILE A 143 -20.96 -1.73 -19.47
N ILE A 144 -21.95 -2.59 -19.18
CA ILE A 144 -22.00 -3.98 -19.65
C ILE A 144 -21.92 -4.02 -21.18
N ASP A 145 -22.78 -3.25 -21.85
CA ASP A 145 -22.84 -3.20 -23.31
C ASP A 145 -21.53 -2.62 -23.90
N LYS A 146 -20.95 -1.60 -23.27
CA LYS A 146 -19.72 -0.93 -23.74
C LYS A 146 -18.46 -1.78 -23.55
N LYS A 147 -18.36 -2.51 -22.44
CA LYS A 147 -17.19 -3.35 -22.11
C LYS A 147 -17.35 -4.80 -22.57
N ASP A 148 -18.50 -5.15 -23.14
CA ASP A 148 -18.85 -6.51 -23.53
C ASP A 148 -18.68 -7.47 -22.33
N MET A 149 -19.35 -7.13 -21.22
CA MET A 149 -19.26 -7.92 -19.99
C MET A 149 -20.08 -9.20 -20.13
N THR A 150 -19.44 -10.35 -19.91
CA THR A 150 -20.11 -11.66 -20.01
C THR A 150 -20.94 -11.97 -18.75
N PRO A 151 -21.90 -12.92 -18.82
CA PRO A 151 -22.63 -13.38 -17.64
C PRO A 151 -21.73 -13.90 -16.51
N ASN A 152 -20.64 -14.61 -16.84
CA ASN A 152 -19.67 -15.10 -15.86
C ASN A 152 -18.94 -13.93 -15.17
N GLU A 153 -18.55 -12.90 -15.93
CA GLU A 153 -17.93 -11.71 -15.36
C GLU A 153 -18.89 -10.97 -14.44
N MET A 154 -20.17 -10.90 -14.79
CA MET A 154 -21.18 -10.31 -13.92
C MET A 154 -21.42 -11.12 -12.65
N ALA A 155 -21.34 -12.45 -12.71
CA ALA A 155 -21.32 -13.30 -11.51
C ALA A 155 -20.07 -13.01 -10.65
N GLY A 156 -18.90 -12.84 -11.29
CA GLY A 156 -17.67 -12.41 -10.63
C GLY A 156 -17.78 -11.06 -9.93
N VAL A 157 -18.42 -10.08 -10.57
CA VAL A 157 -18.71 -8.77 -9.98
C VAL A 157 -19.56 -8.92 -8.71
N GLN A 158 -20.57 -9.79 -8.73
CA GLN A 158 -21.40 -10.07 -7.55
C GLN A 158 -20.59 -10.68 -6.39
N ILE A 159 -19.64 -11.58 -6.70
CA ILE A 159 -18.72 -12.15 -5.70
C ILE A 159 -17.84 -11.04 -5.11
N PHE A 160 -17.23 -10.19 -5.95
CA PHE A 160 -16.42 -9.06 -5.49
C PHE A 160 -17.24 -8.11 -4.62
N ASP A 161 -18.45 -7.76 -5.03
CA ASP A 161 -19.33 -6.90 -4.24
C ASP A 161 -19.72 -7.54 -2.91
N HIS A 162 -20.00 -8.85 -2.89
CA HIS A 162 -20.24 -9.56 -1.65
C HIS A 162 -19.03 -9.51 -0.71
N ILE A 163 -17.83 -9.86 -1.20
CA ILE A 163 -16.59 -9.80 -0.42
C ILE A 163 -16.40 -8.41 0.19
N ARG A 164 -16.63 -7.35 -0.60
CA ARG A 164 -16.45 -5.95 -0.15
C ARG A 164 -17.36 -5.54 1.00
N THR A 165 -18.48 -6.24 1.21
CA THR A 165 -19.37 -6.00 2.37
C THR A 165 -18.87 -6.66 3.64
N GLN A 166 -17.89 -7.56 3.56
CA GLN A 166 -17.31 -8.26 4.69
C GLN A 166 -16.08 -7.52 5.23
N ASP A 167 -15.73 -7.78 6.50
CA ASP A 167 -14.49 -7.28 7.09
C ASP A 167 -13.28 -7.91 6.40
N LEU A 168 -12.29 -7.10 6.03
CA LEU A 168 -11.08 -7.57 5.34
C LEU A 168 -10.30 -8.63 6.14
N ASN A 169 -10.44 -8.67 7.47
CA ASN A 169 -9.76 -9.67 8.31
C ASN A 169 -10.42 -11.05 8.21
N ASP A 170 -11.72 -11.09 7.87
CA ASP A 170 -12.51 -12.31 7.73
C ASP A 170 -12.48 -12.84 6.29
N LEU A 171 -12.66 -11.94 5.31
CA LEU A 171 -12.69 -12.29 3.89
C LEU A 171 -12.01 -11.18 3.06
N SER A 172 -10.72 -11.31 2.78
CA SER A 172 -9.96 -10.26 2.11
C SER A 172 -10.07 -10.35 0.59
N LEU A 173 -10.59 -9.31 -0.07
CA LEU A 173 -10.60 -9.22 -1.53
C LEU A 173 -9.19 -9.34 -2.11
N TYR A 174 -8.22 -8.71 -1.45
CA TYR A 174 -6.81 -8.79 -1.81
C TYR A 174 -6.30 -10.24 -1.86
N VAL A 175 -6.52 -11.01 -0.80
CA VAL A 175 -6.06 -12.40 -0.70
C VAL A 175 -6.74 -13.27 -1.76
N VAL A 176 -8.04 -13.07 -1.98
CA VAL A 176 -8.81 -13.78 -3.02
C VAL A 176 -8.25 -13.47 -4.41
N SER A 177 -8.11 -12.19 -4.78
CA SER A 177 -7.60 -11.78 -6.09
C SER A 177 -6.19 -12.29 -6.33
N ARG A 178 -5.30 -12.20 -5.33
CA ARG A 178 -3.92 -12.69 -5.43
C ARG A 178 -3.86 -14.19 -5.72
N LEU A 179 -4.72 -15.00 -5.09
CA LEU A 179 -4.75 -16.45 -5.39
C LEU A 179 -5.25 -16.71 -6.81
N VAL A 180 -6.33 -16.05 -7.24
CA VAL A 180 -6.87 -16.21 -8.60
C VAL A 180 -5.82 -15.84 -9.66
N GLU A 181 -5.10 -14.74 -9.43
CA GLU A 181 -4.04 -14.29 -10.32
C GLU A 181 -2.83 -15.24 -10.31
N ALA A 182 -2.47 -15.78 -9.15
CA ALA A 182 -1.40 -16.76 -9.05
C ALA A 182 -1.72 -18.07 -9.80
N GLU A 183 -2.96 -18.56 -9.70
CA GLU A 183 -3.44 -19.77 -10.38
C GLU A 183 -3.52 -19.58 -11.90
N ARG A 184 -4.11 -18.46 -12.36
CA ARG A 184 -4.25 -18.16 -13.80
C ARG A 184 -2.94 -17.78 -14.47
N GLY A 185 -2.14 -16.97 -13.81
CA GLY A 185 -0.86 -16.48 -14.34
C GLY A 185 0.24 -17.54 -14.35
N GLY A 186 -0.03 -18.73 -13.80
CA GLY A 186 0.99 -19.77 -13.60
C GLY A 186 2.12 -19.27 -12.72
N ALA A 187 1.78 -18.54 -11.65
CA ALA A 187 2.76 -17.92 -10.77
C ALA A 187 3.72 -18.98 -10.23
N LEU A 188 4.99 -18.77 -10.53
CA LEU A 188 6.07 -19.68 -10.20
C LEU A 188 6.29 -19.69 -8.69
N SER A 189 6.80 -20.80 -8.16
CA SER A 189 7.48 -20.72 -6.87
C SER A 189 8.66 -19.76 -6.99
N GLN A 190 9.13 -19.18 -5.88
CA GLN A 190 10.34 -18.35 -5.92
C GLN A 190 11.51 -19.11 -6.55
N VAL A 191 11.66 -20.40 -6.26
CA VAL A 191 12.71 -21.25 -6.84
C VAL A 191 12.57 -21.35 -8.36
N ASP A 192 11.36 -21.62 -8.85
CA ASP A 192 11.12 -21.73 -10.30
C ASP A 192 11.25 -20.38 -11.01
N PHE A 193 10.89 -19.27 -10.34
CA PHE A 193 11.08 -17.92 -10.83
C PHE A 193 12.57 -17.59 -10.98
N ALA A 194 13.38 -17.90 -9.96
CA ALA A 194 14.81 -17.69 -10.00
C ALA A 194 15.46 -18.52 -11.12
N ALA A 195 15.04 -19.78 -11.28
CA ALA A 195 15.53 -20.65 -12.35
C ALA A 195 15.16 -20.11 -13.74
N LYS A 196 13.88 -19.74 -13.96
CA LYS A 196 13.39 -19.21 -15.23
C LYS A 196 14.08 -17.91 -15.62
N ASN A 197 14.28 -17.00 -14.68
CA ASN A 197 14.90 -15.71 -14.92
C ASN A 197 16.44 -15.73 -14.79
N LYS A 198 17.04 -16.91 -14.61
CA LYS A 198 18.50 -17.11 -14.46
C LYS A 198 19.10 -16.17 -13.41
N MET A 199 18.40 -16.01 -12.28
CA MET A 199 18.84 -15.11 -11.22
C MET A 199 20.22 -15.53 -10.69
N THR A 200 21.08 -14.54 -10.53
CA THR A 200 22.42 -14.72 -9.98
C THR A 200 22.37 -14.94 -8.47
N THR A 201 23.42 -15.54 -7.92
CA THR A 201 23.60 -15.68 -6.46
C THR A 201 23.56 -14.32 -5.76
N ALA A 202 24.06 -13.26 -6.40
CA ALA A 202 24.02 -11.90 -5.85
C ALA A 202 22.58 -11.39 -5.72
N GLN A 203 21.74 -11.60 -6.74
CA GLN A 203 20.32 -11.22 -6.70
C GLN A 203 19.55 -11.98 -5.62
N ILE A 204 19.75 -13.30 -5.52
CA ILE A 204 19.08 -14.13 -4.51
C ILE A 204 19.55 -13.75 -3.10
N LYS A 205 20.85 -13.52 -2.91
CA LYS A 205 21.40 -13.05 -1.63
C LYS A 205 20.79 -11.72 -1.22
N ALA A 206 20.76 -10.75 -2.13
CA ALA A 206 20.17 -9.44 -1.88
C ALA A 206 18.68 -9.56 -1.51
N ALA A 207 17.92 -10.41 -2.20
CA ALA A 207 16.52 -10.66 -1.89
C ALA A 207 16.33 -11.20 -0.47
N ASN A 208 17.11 -12.20 -0.09
CA ASN A 208 17.03 -12.82 1.24
C ASN A 208 17.37 -11.81 2.36
N GLU A 209 18.37 -10.96 2.14
CA GLU A 209 18.74 -9.90 3.10
C GLU A 209 17.65 -8.83 3.21
N VAL A 210 17.02 -8.43 2.10
CA VAL A 210 15.87 -7.51 2.12
C VAL A 210 14.73 -8.11 2.94
N VAL A 211 14.37 -9.38 2.67
CA VAL A 211 13.30 -10.06 3.41
C VAL A 211 13.63 -10.10 4.90
N ARG A 212 14.86 -10.47 5.26
CA ARG A 212 15.32 -10.53 6.65
C ARG A 212 15.22 -9.17 7.35
N ILE A 213 15.73 -8.10 6.73
CA ILE A 213 15.67 -6.74 7.30
C ILE A 213 14.22 -6.32 7.58
N GLN A 214 13.33 -6.51 6.60
CA GLN A 214 11.93 -6.13 6.75
C GLN A 214 11.23 -6.96 7.84
N ASP A 215 11.51 -8.27 7.89
CA ASP A 215 10.94 -9.16 8.88
C ASP A 215 11.44 -8.87 10.32
N GLU A 216 12.71 -8.53 10.48
CA GLU A 216 13.29 -8.16 11.78
C GLU A 216 12.73 -6.82 12.29
N ILE A 217 12.47 -5.86 11.41
CA ILE A 217 11.83 -4.59 11.76
C ILE A 217 10.36 -4.79 12.16
N ALA A 218 9.61 -5.61 11.42
CA ALA A 218 8.23 -5.95 11.77
C ALA A 218 8.14 -6.71 13.12
N ALA A 219 9.21 -7.39 13.53
CA ALA A 219 9.25 -8.07 14.83
C ALA A 219 9.53 -7.12 16.02
N ILE A 220 9.82 -5.84 15.77
CA ILE A 220 10.06 -4.86 16.85
C ILE A 220 8.70 -4.52 17.52
N PRO A 221 8.55 -4.70 18.85
CA PRO A 221 7.23 -4.68 19.50
C PRO A 221 6.40 -3.39 19.34
N ASP A 222 7.04 -2.23 19.17
CA ASP A 222 6.37 -0.94 19.05
C ASP A 222 6.19 -0.49 17.59
N VAL A 223 6.76 -1.21 16.62
CA VAL A 223 6.54 -0.94 15.19
C VAL A 223 5.14 -1.45 14.80
N PRO A 224 4.27 -0.60 14.22
CA PRO A 224 2.88 -0.96 13.95
C PRO A 224 2.73 -1.75 12.64
N ILE A 225 3.50 -2.82 12.49
CA ILE A 225 3.50 -3.71 11.33
C ILE A 225 3.42 -5.13 11.86
N ASP A 226 2.28 -5.78 11.65
CA ASP A 226 2.06 -7.15 12.12
C ASP A 226 2.70 -8.15 11.14
N ASP A 227 2.77 -7.81 9.85
CA ASP A 227 3.39 -8.66 8.83
C ASP A 227 4.01 -7.88 7.64
N ALA A 228 5.34 -7.91 7.54
CA ALA A 228 6.04 -7.35 6.37
C ALA A 228 5.68 -8.03 5.04
N GLN A 229 5.24 -9.29 5.05
CA GLN A 229 4.75 -9.99 3.86
C GLN A 229 3.47 -9.36 3.32
N LEU A 230 2.59 -8.87 4.19
CA LEU A 230 1.40 -8.12 3.79
C LEU A 230 1.77 -6.81 3.11
N VAL A 231 2.72 -6.06 3.68
CA VAL A 231 3.18 -4.78 3.13
C VAL A 231 3.70 -4.95 1.70
N ARG A 232 4.61 -5.92 1.49
CA ARG A 232 5.15 -6.25 0.16
C ARG A 232 4.04 -6.64 -0.83
N GLY A 233 3.12 -7.49 -0.37
CA GLY A 233 2.03 -7.99 -1.18
C GLY A 233 1.02 -6.91 -1.59
N TYR A 234 0.71 -5.98 -0.69
CA TYR A 234 -0.16 -4.86 -0.99
C TYR A 234 0.46 -3.89 -2.00
N MET A 235 1.75 -3.57 -1.86
CA MET A 235 2.47 -2.70 -2.82
C MET A 235 2.38 -3.22 -4.26
N ALA A 236 2.68 -4.50 -4.48
CA ALA A 236 2.59 -5.14 -5.79
C ALA A 236 1.16 -5.07 -6.36
N HIS A 237 0.16 -5.35 -5.53
CA HIS A 237 -1.25 -5.29 -5.90
C HIS A 237 -1.70 -3.88 -6.29
N TYR A 238 -1.27 -2.85 -5.56
CA TYR A 238 -1.52 -1.46 -5.96
C TYR A 238 -0.88 -1.13 -7.31
N ALA A 239 0.37 -1.51 -7.51
CA ALA A 239 1.12 -1.23 -8.72
C ALA A 239 0.43 -1.85 -9.95
N GLN A 240 -0.01 -3.10 -9.84
CA GLN A 240 -0.74 -3.81 -10.89
C GLN A 240 -2.06 -3.14 -11.25
N HIS A 241 -2.81 -2.67 -10.25
CA HIS A 241 -4.11 -2.05 -10.46
C HIS A 241 -4.08 -0.56 -10.77
N GLN A 242 -2.91 0.09 -10.71
CA GLN A 242 -2.66 1.49 -11.04
C GLN A 242 -3.69 2.46 -10.43
N THR A 243 -4.05 2.25 -9.17
CA THR A 243 -5.05 3.09 -8.50
C THR A 243 -4.45 4.36 -7.91
N ALA A 244 -5.24 5.43 -7.91
CA ALA A 244 -4.84 6.71 -7.31
C ALA A 244 -4.69 6.65 -5.78
N SER A 245 -5.34 5.67 -5.11
CA SER A 245 -5.17 5.42 -3.68
C SER A 245 -5.11 3.92 -3.37
N PRO A 246 -4.54 3.55 -2.23
CA PRO A 246 -4.50 2.18 -1.75
C PRO A 246 -5.91 1.59 -1.53
N GLU A 247 -6.79 2.33 -0.87
CA GLU A 247 -8.16 1.90 -0.63
C GLU A 247 -8.90 1.62 -1.95
N GLY A 248 -8.57 2.35 -3.01
CA GLY A 248 -9.11 2.13 -4.36
C GLY A 248 -8.71 0.79 -5.00
N SER A 249 -7.58 0.18 -4.61
CA SER A 249 -7.18 -1.11 -5.21
C SER A 249 -7.94 -2.30 -4.62
N VAL A 250 -8.39 -2.18 -3.37
CA VAL A 250 -9.29 -3.15 -2.71
C VAL A 250 -10.74 -2.68 -2.74
N LEU A 251 -11.06 -1.76 -3.65
CA LEU A 251 -12.42 -1.26 -3.90
C LEU A 251 -13.12 -0.73 -2.64
N ASN A 252 -12.35 -0.11 -1.74
CA ASN A 252 -12.79 0.43 -0.46
C ASN A 252 -13.51 -0.62 0.42
N GLN A 253 -13.05 -1.87 0.39
CA GLN A 253 -13.52 -2.89 1.34
C GLN A 253 -13.36 -2.39 2.78
N GLY A 254 -14.37 -2.66 3.61
CA GLY A 254 -14.37 -2.29 5.04
C GLY A 254 -13.39 -3.11 5.89
N GLY A 255 -13.18 -2.65 7.12
CA GLY A 255 -12.20 -3.23 8.05
C GLY A 255 -10.91 -2.42 8.09
N ILE A 256 -10.17 -2.53 9.19
CA ILE A 256 -8.86 -1.87 9.36
C ILE A 256 -7.85 -2.94 9.77
N SER A 257 -6.91 -3.24 8.89
CA SER A 257 -5.66 -3.92 9.27
C SER A 257 -4.62 -2.87 9.62
N ARG A 258 -3.78 -3.16 10.64
CA ARG A 258 -2.63 -2.31 10.98
C ARG A 258 -1.67 -2.20 9.80
N ASP A 259 -1.42 -3.29 9.09
CA ASP A 259 -0.55 -3.31 7.91
C ASP A 259 -1.12 -2.47 6.77
N MET A 260 -2.43 -2.55 6.51
CA MET A 260 -3.11 -1.69 5.55
C MET A 260 -3.02 -0.21 5.95
N SER A 261 -3.20 0.10 7.24
CA SER A 261 -3.09 1.47 7.74
C SER A 261 -1.68 2.02 7.54
N PHE A 262 -0.68 1.20 7.83
CA PHE A 262 0.73 1.52 7.62
C PHE A 262 1.03 1.77 6.13
N VAL A 263 0.63 0.83 5.27
CA VAL A 263 0.73 0.92 3.81
C VAL A 263 0.05 2.17 3.25
N ASN A 264 -1.16 2.48 3.72
CA ASN A 264 -1.89 3.67 3.30
C ASN A 264 -1.19 4.95 3.78
N ALA A 265 -0.54 4.93 4.95
CA ALA A 265 0.26 6.03 5.44
C ALA A 265 1.52 6.24 4.58
N MET A 266 2.23 5.17 4.22
CA MET A 266 3.42 5.20 3.36
C MET A 266 3.14 5.79 1.97
N ILE A 267 1.97 5.49 1.41
CA ILE A 267 1.58 5.96 0.08
C ILE A 267 1.07 7.41 0.15
N ARG A 268 0.20 7.73 1.11
CA ARG A 268 -0.35 9.10 1.28
C ARG A 268 0.72 10.13 1.64
N SER A 269 1.77 9.72 2.35
CA SER A 269 2.88 10.60 2.68
C SER A 269 3.74 10.97 1.47
N GLY A 270 3.60 10.27 0.34
CA GLY A 270 4.52 10.37 -0.80
C GLY A 270 5.90 9.79 -0.51
N GLU A 271 6.13 9.23 0.69
CA GLU A 271 7.41 8.64 1.08
C GLU A 271 7.66 7.34 0.32
N THR A 272 6.61 6.64 -0.12
CA THR A 272 6.68 5.49 -1.02
C THR A 272 6.05 5.77 -2.38
N ASN A 273 6.81 5.48 -3.43
CA ASN A 273 6.28 5.39 -4.79
C ASN A 273 5.90 3.93 -5.01
N VAL A 274 4.62 3.63 -5.25
CA VAL A 274 4.14 2.26 -5.49
C VAL A 274 4.71 1.63 -6.75
N TYR A 275 5.27 2.45 -7.65
CA TYR A 275 5.94 2.01 -8.86
C TYR A 275 7.48 1.94 -8.71
N GLU A 276 8.01 2.25 -7.52
CA GLU A 276 9.43 2.02 -7.23
C GLU A 276 9.69 0.54 -7.11
N MET A 277 10.65 0.04 -7.88
CA MET A 277 10.99 -1.38 -7.95
C MET A 277 12.45 -1.63 -7.56
N ASP A 278 13.25 -0.61 -7.27
CA ASP A 278 14.59 -0.81 -6.71
C ASP A 278 14.49 -1.30 -5.24
N PRO A 279 15.02 -2.49 -4.92
CA PRO A 279 14.86 -3.11 -3.61
C PRO A 279 15.52 -2.31 -2.47
N VAL A 280 16.57 -1.54 -2.76
CA VAL A 280 17.25 -0.69 -1.77
C VAL A 280 16.37 0.53 -1.49
N ALA A 281 15.86 1.19 -2.54
CA ALA A 281 14.98 2.34 -2.38
C ALA A 281 13.71 1.99 -1.61
N ILE A 282 13.05 0.88 -1.95
CA ILE A 282 11.86 0.37 -1.26
C ILE A 282 12.17 0.09 0.21
N THR A 283 13.24 -0.65 0.48
CA THR A 283 13.56 -1.07 1.85
C THR A 283 14.00 0.11 2.72
N ALA A 284 14.72 1.08 2.18
CA ALA A 284 15.06 2.31 2.89
C ALA A 284 13.80 3.10 3.30
N LYS A 285 12.82 3.19 2.40
CA LYS A 285 11.52 3.82 2.67
C LYS A 285 10.72 3.05 3.71
N TYR A 286 10.70 1.72 3.63
CA TYR A 286 10.09 0.87 4.64
C TYR A 286 10.71 1.11 6.03
N ILE A 287 12.04 1.12 6.13
CA ILE A 287 12.78 1.42 7.37
C ILE A 287 12.38 2.78 7.93
N LYS A 288 12.42 3.83 7.11
CA LYS A 288 12.06 5.20 7.51
C LYS A 288 10.62 5.27 8.00
N ASN A 289 9.67 4.72 7.23
CA ASN A 289 8.25 4.73 7.58
C ASN A 289 7.96 3.97 8.88
N ALA A 290 8.61 2.82 9.10
CA ALA A 290 8.44 2.03 10.31
C ALA A 290 8.76 2.84 11.58
N PHE A 291 9.90 3.55 11.59
CA PHE A 291 10.29 4.37 12.75
C PHE A 291 9.58 5.73 12.80
N ASN A 292 9.24 6.32 11.65
CA ASN A 292 8.41 7.52 11.61
C ASN A 292 7.02 7.27 12.20
N ALA A 293 6.43 6.09 11.95
CA ALA A 293 5.14 5.72 12.49
C ALA A 293 5.11 5.68 14.03
N VAL A 294 6.25 5.38 14.65
CA VAL A 294 6.39 5.34 16.12
C VAL A 294 6.80 6.68 16.70
N GLU A 295 7.80 7.32 16.09
CA GLU A 295 8.50 8.44 16.73
C GLU A 295 8.07 9.81 16.20
N PHE A 296 7.66 9.94 14.93
CA PHE A 296 7.63 11.22 14.22
C PHE A 296 6.25 11.65 13.72
N ASN A 297 5.44 10.72 13.21
CA ASN A 297 4.21 11.02 12.48
C ASN A 297 3.22 11.84 13.32
N ASP A 298 3.06 11.55 14.60
CA ASP A 298 2.16 12.29 15.49
C ASP A 298 2.62 13.74 15.72
N ALA A 299 3.93 13.94 15.88
CA ALA A 299 4.52 15.27 16.03
C ALA A 299 4.37 16.09 14.75
N TRP A 300 4.65 15.49 13.60
CA TRP A 300 4.49 16.12 12.29
C TRP A 300 3.03 16.45 12.00
N ASN A 301 2.10 15.52 12.25
CA ASN A 301 0.67 15.73 12.04
C ASN A 301 0.13 16.86 12.93
N SER A 302 0.58 16.93 14.18
CA SER A 302 0.24 18.03 15.10
C SER A 302 0.77 19.37 14.60
N ALA A 303 2.05 19.43 14.18
CA ALA A 303 2.65 20.64 13.65
C ALA A 303 1.96 21.10 12.35
N LYS A 304 1.65 20.17 11.44
CA LYS A 304 0.89 20.47 10.22
C LYS A 304 -0.49 21.02 10.55
N LYS A 305 -1.22 20.39 11.47
CA LYS A 305 -2.54 20.88 11.90
C LYS A 305 -2.45 22.31 12.41
N TYR A 306 -1.45 22.61 13.27
CA TYR A 306 -1.20 23.97 13.74
C TYR A 306 -1.00 24.96 12.60
N VAL A 307 -0.15 24.61 11.62
CA VAL A 307 0.12 25.46 10.45
C VAL A 307 -1.15 25.68 9.61
N ASP A 308 -1.95 24.65 9.39
CA ASP A 308 -3.15 24.72 8.55
C ASP A 308 -4.33 25.41 9.21
N THR A 309 -4.52 25.28 10.52
CA THR A 309 -5.73 25.78 11.22
C THR A 309 -5.49 27.02 12.06
N GLU A 310 -4.35 27.09 12.75
CA GLU A 310 -4.10 28.16 13.73
C GLU A 310 -3.27 29.29 13.11
N LEU A 311 -2.20 28.96 12.39
CA LEU A 311 -1.19 29.93 11.96
C LEU A 311 -1.72 30.87 10.87
N GLY A 312 -2.44 30.34 9.88
CA GLY A 312 -3.12 31.13 8.85
C GLY A 312 -4.39 31.84 9.33
N GLY A 313 -5.08 31.27 10.33
CA GLY A 313 -6.35 31.79 10.84
C GLY A 313 -6.21 32.91 11.87
N GLN A 314 -5.25 32.80 12.81
CA GLN A 314 -5.11 33.74 13.92
C GLN A 314 -4.41 35.05 13.56
N PHE A 315 -3.57 35.06 12.51
CA PHE A 315 -2.68 36.19 12.20
C PHE A 315 -2.93 36.80 10.80
N GLY A 316 -4.04 36.46 10.15
CA GLY A 316 -4.41 37.01 8.83
C GLY A 316 -3.33 36.83 7.75
N ARG A 317 -3.03 37.90 7.01
CA ARG A 317 -2.07 37.85 5.88
C ARG A 317 -0.65 37.49 6.31
N GLU A 318 -0.19 38.00 7.45
CA GLU A 318 1.15 37.69 8.00
C GLU A 318 1.23 36.22 8.42
N GLY A 319 0.17 35.70 9.05
CA GLY A 319 0.00 34.27 9.34
C GLY A 319 0.02 33.38 8.10
N SER A 320 -0.50 33.89 6.98
CA SER A 320 -0.55 33.13 5.71
C SER A 320 0.84 32.99 5.06
N VAL A 321 1.67 34.04 5.13
CA VAL A 321 3.08 33.99 4.68
C VAL A 321 3.90 33.10 5.60
N ALA A 322 3.72 33.25 6.91
CA ALA A 322 4.34 32.40 7.93
C ALA A 322 3.98 30.92 7.76
N SER A 323 2.72 30.63 7.40
CA SER A 323 2.27 29.27 7.10
C SER A 323 3.00 28.68 5.90
N TRP A 324 3.33 29.49 4.89
CA TRP A 324 4.11 29.05 3.74
C TRP A 324 5.53 28.63 4.13
N VAL A 325 6.20 29.44 4.97
CA VAL A 325 7.54 29.13 5.49
C VAL A 325 7.51 27.86 6.34
N ALA A 326 6.54 27.75 7.25
CA ALA A 326 6.38 26.58 8.09
C ALA A 326 6.04 25.31 7.29
N LYS A 327 5.24 25.43 6.22
CA LYS A 327 4.97 24.33 5.27
C LYS A 327 6.23 23.90 4.52
N SER A 328 7.07 24.84 4.10
CA SER A 328 8.37 24.51 3.48
C SER A 328 9.22 23.69 4.43
N TYR A 329 9.41 24.17 5.67
CA TYR A 329 10.16 23.42 6.68
C TYR A 329 9.57 22.03 6.94
N LEU A 330 8.24 21.93 7.11
CA LEU A 330 7.57 20.65 7.33
C LEU A 330 7.70 19.70 6.13
N THR A 331 7.87 20.24 4.92
CA THR A 331 8.16 19.47 3.71
C THR A 331 9.60 18.99 3.72
N ASP A 332 10.55 19.86 4.09
CA ASP A 332 11.99 19.56 4.10
C ASP A 332 12.38 18.52 5.15
N ILE A 333 11.77 18.57 6.34
CA ILE A 333 12.04 17.60 7.42
C ILE A 333 11.37 16.24 7.20
N ARG A 334 10.36 16.17 6.32
CA ARG A 334 9.58 14.95 6.12
C ARG A 334 10.35 13.88 5.36
#